data_AF-A0A8I1MKY8-F1
#
_entry.id   AF-A0A8I1MKY8-F1
#
_cell.length_a   1.000
_cell.length_b   1.000
_cell.length_c   1.000
_cell.angle_alpha   90.00
_cell.angle_beta   90.00
_cell.angle_gamma   90.00
#
_symmetry.space_group_name_H-M   'P 1'
#
loop_
_entity.id
_entity.type
_entity.pdbx_description
1 polymer ?
#
loop_
_entity_poly.entity_id
_entity_poly.type
_entity_poly.pdbx_seq_one_letter_code
_entity_poly.pdbx_strand_id
1 'polypeptide(L)'
;MKSLILAAALDGALSEGLGIIAKFLFIIAVVVIAHGGWQVRSGNADQGKMSIVGGLLLGLAVVIAEALFNAGGLPTISVSQ
;
A
#
# COMPACT_ATOMS: atom_id res chain seq x y z
N MET A 1 -15.46 -22.52 -22.54
CA MET A 1 -15.41 -22.92 -21.11
C MET A 1 -13.98 -22.94 -20.55
N LYS A 2 -13.03 -23.68 -21.13
CA LYS A 2 -11.65 -23.77 -20.58
C LYS A 2 -10.89 -22.43 -20.53
N SER A 3 -11.09 -21.54 -21.50
CA SER A 3 -10.47 -20.19 -21.48
C SER A 3 -11.08 -19.24 -20.44
N LEU A 4 -12.39 -19.36 -20.16
CA LEU A 4 -13.08 -18.55 -19.14
C LEU A 4 -12.61 -18.91 -17.73
N ILE A 5 -12.40 -20.20 -17.46
CA ILE A 5 -11.87 -20.66 -16.17
C ILE A 5 -10.41 -20.20 -15.98
N LEU A 6 -9.61 -20.22 -17.04
CA LEU A 6 -8.22 -19.77 -16.99
C LEU A 6 -8.11 -18.25 -16.79
N ALA A 7 -8.99 -17.47 -17.43
CA ALA A 7 -9.07 -16.03 -17.22
C ALA A 7 -9.46 -15.68 -15.77
N ALA A 8 -10.48 -16.35 -15.22
CA ALA A 8 -10.91 -16.15 -13.83
C ALA A 8 -9.81 -16.52 -12.80
N ALA A 9 -9.05 -17.60 -13.06
CA ALA A 9 -7.94 -17.99 -12.20
C ALA A 9 -6.79 -16.97 -12.25
N LEU A 10 -6.52 -16.37 -13.42
CA LEU A 10 -5.50 -15.34 -13.59
C LEU A 10 -5.91 -14.04 -12.89
N ASP A 11 -7.16 -13.61 -13.02
CA ASP A 11 -7.68 -12.42 -12.33
C ASP A 11 -7.60 -12.57 -10.81
N GLY A 12 -7.95 -13.75 -10.28
CA GLY A 12 -7.82 -14.07 -8.86
C GLY A 12 -6.37 -13.99 -8.37
N ALA A 13 -5.44 -14.62 -9.08
CA ALA A 13 -4.01 -14.60 -8.73
C ALA A 13 -3.41 -13.18 -8.78
N LEU A 14 -3.81 -12.37 -9.74
CA LEU A 14 -3.38 -10.97 -9.84
C LEU A 14 -3.93 -10.13 -8.69
N SER A 15 -5.19 -10.34 -8.31
CA SER A 15 -5.82 -9.66 -7.16
C SER A 15 -5.08 -9.95 -5.85
N GLU A 16 -4.76 -11.23 -5.59
CA GLU A 16 -4.00 -11.64 -4.40
C GLU A 16 -2.59 -11.04 -4.39
N GLY A 17 -1.88 -11.12 -5.53
CA GLY A 17 -0.54 -10.55 -5.67
C GLY A 17 -0.51 -9.05 -5.43
N LEU A 18 -1.46 -8.30 -6.01
CA LEU A 18 -1.59 -6.86 -5.80
C LEU A 18 -1.93 -6.52 -4.34
N GLY A 19 -2.82 -7.31 -3.71
CA GLY A 19 -3.15 -7.16 -2.29
C GLY A 19 -1.94 -7.32 -1.37
N ILE A 20 -1.08 -8.31 -1.65
CA ILE A 20 0.17 -8.52 -0.90
C ILE A 20 1.10 -7.31 -1.06
N ILE A 21 1.27 -6.80 -2.28
CA ILE A 21 2.13 -5.63 -2.54
C ILE A 21 1.63 -4.41 -1.78
N ALA A 22 0.31 -4.16 -1.79
CA ALA A 22 -0.28 -3.05 -1.05
C ALA A 22 -0.05 -3.14 0.47
N LYS A 23 -0.14 -4.35 1.04
CA LYS A 23 0.18 -4.57 2.47
C LYS A 23 1.65 -4.30 2.79
N PHE A 24 2.58 -4.74 1.92
CA PHE A 24 4.01 -4.43 2.08
C PHE A 24 4.29 -2.92 2.02
N LEU A 25 3.66 -2.21 1.07
CA LEU A 25 3.79 -0.75 0.96
C LEU A 25 3.26 -0.04 2.21
N PHE A 26 2.14 -0.51 2.77
CA PHE A 26 1.60 0.02 4.02
C PHE A 26 2.55 -0.22 5.20
N ILE A 27 3.17 -1.39 5.30
CA ILE A 27 4.18 -1.66 6.35
C ILE A 27 5.38 -0.72 6.20
N ILE A 28 5.87 -0.51 4.98
CA ILE A 28 6.98 0.42 4.71
C ILE A 28 6.60 1.84 5.15
N ALA A 29 5.37 2.29 4.86
CA ALA A 29 4.87 3.58 5.30
C ALA A 29 4.96 3.74 6.83
N VAL A 30 4.53 2.74 7.59
CA VAL A 30 4.61 2.73 9.06
C VAL A 30 6.07 2.82 9.54
N VAL A 31 6.97 2.02 8.96
CA VAL A 31 8.40 2.03 9.32
C VAL A 31 9.03 3.40 9.06
N VAL A 32 8.71 4.03 7.93
CA VAL A 32 9.22 5.35 7.55
C VAL A 32 8.70 6.45 8.50
N ILE A 33 7.45 6.36 8.97
CA ILE A 33 6.91 7.27 9.99
C ILE A 33 7.63 7.06 11.32
N ALA A 34 7.80 5.82 11.77
CA ALA A 34 8.49 5.49 13.02
C ALA A 34 9.95 5.97 13.01
N HIS A 35 10.66 5.77 11.89
CA HIS A 35 12.01 6.29 11.68
C HIS A 35 12.04 7.82 11.76
N GLY A 36 11.04 8.50 11.20
CA GLY A 36 10.93 9.95 11.31
C GLY A 36 10.76 10.42 12.76
N GLY A 37 9.95 9.71 13.56
CA GLY A 37 9.82 9.96 15.00
C GLY A 37 11.15 9.80 15.75
N TRP A 38 11.94 8.79 15.41
CA TRP A 38 13.29 8.61 15.97
C TRP A 38 14.24 9.76 15.59
N GLN A 39 14.21 10.22 14.34
CA GLN A 39 15.04 11.36 13.90
C GLN A 39 14.68 12.66 14.62
N VAL A 40 13.38 12.93 14.83
CA VAL A 40 12.94 14.08 15.64
C VAL A 40 13.47 13.98 17.06
N ARG A 41 13.37 12.80 17.70
CA ARG A 41 13.91 12.57 19.06
C ARG A 41 15.42 12.75 19.13
N SER A 42 16.15 12.38 18.08
CA SER A 42 17.62 12.48 18.01
C SER A 42 18.12 13.90 17.69
N GLY A 43 17.23 14.90 17.60
CA GLY A 43 17.58 16.30 17.35
C GLY A 43 17.63 16.68 15.87
N ASN A 44 17.39 15.74 14.94
CA ASN A 44 17.31 15.99 13.51
C ASN A 44 15.84 16.15 13.08
N ALA A 45 15.24 17.27 13.48
CA ALA A 45 13.82 17.53 13.26
C ALA A 45 13.46 17.67 11.78
N ASP A 46 14.35 18.22 10.94
CA ASP A 46 14.04 18.47 9.52
C ASP A 46 13.98 17.16 8.74
N GLN A 47 14.95 16.25 8.95
CA GLN A 47 14.89 14.92 8.35
C GLN A 47 13.72 14.10 8.92
N GLY A 48 13.42 14.26 10.21
CA GLY A 48 12.29 13.58 10.84
C GLY A 48 10.94 13.97 10.24
N LYS A 49 10.69 15.26 10.03
CA LYS A 49 9.47 15.76 9.36
C LYS A 49 9.36 15.22 7.93
N MET A 50 10.46 15.26 7.15
CA MET A 50 10.46 14.75 5.78
C MET A 50 10.19 13.24 5.71
N SER A 51 10.76 12.47 6.64
CA SER A 51 10.49 11.04 6.76
C SER A 51 9.01 10.79 7.09
N ILE A 52 8.44 11.49 8.07
CA ILE A 52 7.01 11.35 8.43
C ILE A 52 6.10 11.68 7.24
N VAL A 53 6.36 12.79 6.53
CA VAL A 53 5.60 13.19 5.34
C VAL A 53 5.70 12.12 4.25
N GLY A 54 6.90 11.60 3.99
CA GLY A 54 7.11 10.52 3.02
C GLY A 54 6.33 9.26 3.38
N GLY A 55 6.35 8.85 4.65
CA GLY A 55 5.58 7.70 5.12
C GLY A 55 4.06 7.91 5.04
N LEU A 56 3.57 9.10 5.38
CA LEU A 56 2.14 9.45 5.23
C LEU A 56 1.71 9.42 3.76
N LEU A 57 2.51 9.95 2.84
CA LEU A 57 2.22 9.90 1.40
C LEU A 57 2.16 8.46 0.88
N LEU A 58 3.07 7.59 1.31
CA LEU A 58 3.05 6.17 0.94
C LEU A 58 1.80 5.46 1.47
N GLY A 59 1.44 5.69 2.74
CA GLY A 59 0.23 5.11 3.33
C GLY A 59 -1.05 5.58 2.62
N LEU A 60 -1.15 6.87 2.33
CA LEU A 60 -2.28 7.44 1.60
C LEU A 60 -2.37 6.92 0.17
N ALA A 61 -1.23 6.75 -0.52
CA ALA A 61 -1.23 6.21 -1.88
C ALA A 61 -1.85 4.81 -1.95
N VAL A 62 -1.56 3.96 -0.96
CA VAL A 62 -2.13 2.62 -0.86
C VAL A 62 -3.66 2.67 -0.66
N VAL A 63 -4.14 3.53 0.25
CA VAL A 63 -5.59 3.71 0.51
C VAL A 63 -6.32 4.28 -0.72
N ILE A 64 -5.72 5.25 -1.40
CA ILE A 64 -6.29 5.85 -2.62
C ILE A 64 -6.34 4.81 -3.74
N ALA A 65 -5.30 3.98 -3.90
CA ALA A 65 -5.27 2.92 -4.90
C ALA A 65 -6.38 1.89 -4.65
N GLU A 66 -6.55 1.43 -3.41
CA GLU A 66 -7.65 0.54 -3.03
C GLU A 66 -9.03 1.14 -3.38
N ALA A 67 -9.27 2.41 -3.04
CA ALA A 67 -10.52 3.10 -3.36
C ALA A 67 -10.77 3.22 -4.88
N LEU A 68 -9.74 3.54 -5.66
CA LEU A 68 -9.84 3.66 -7.12
C LEU A 68 -10.10 2.31 -7.80
N PHE A 69 -9.43 1.24 -7.36
CA PHE A 69 -9.61 -0.10 -7.91
C PHE A 69 -11.02 -0.62 -7.63
N ASN A 70 -11.51 -0.39 -6.40
CA ASN A 70 -12.88 -0.72 -6.02
C ASN A 70 -13.91 0.08 -6.83
N ALA A 71 -13.70 1.37 -7.03
CA ALA A 71 -14.61 2.21 -7.84
C ALA A 71 -14.59 1.86 -9.33
N GLY A 72 -13.44 1.41 -9.86
CA GLY A 72 -13.26 1.05 -11.27
C GLY A 72 -13.69 -0.36 -11.65
N GLY A 73 -14.16 -1.18 -10.69
CA GLY A 73 -14.50 -2.58 -10.93
C GLY A 73 -13.30 -3.45 -11.32
N LEU A 74 -12.09 -3.03 -10.92
CA LEU A 74 -10.84 -3.76 -11.14
C LEU A 74 -10.62 -4.80 -10.03
N PRO A 75 -9.75 -5.81 -10.24
CA PRO A 75 -9.40 -6.78 -9.22
C PRO A 75 -9.04 -6.10 -7.89
N THR A 76 -9.76 -6.45 -6.83
CA THR A 76 -9.73 -5.74 -5.55
C THR A 76 -8.37 -5.87 -4.88
N ILE A 77 -7.82 -4.73 -4.47
CA ILE A 77 -6.61 -4.65 -3.65
C ILE A 77 -7.06 -4.29 -2.25
N SER A 78 -7.08 -5.25 -1.31
CA SER A 78 -7.51 -5.00 0.06
C SER A 78 -6.32 -4.96 1.01
N VAL A 79 -6.23 -3.86 1.75
CA VAL A 79 -5.21 -3.68 2.81
C VAL A 79 -5.80 -4.07 4.16
N SER A 80 -7.11 -3.84 4.38
CA SER A 80 -7.89 -4.36 5.50
C SER A 80 -8.56 -5.67 5.12
N GLN A 81 -8.30 -6.74 5.88
CA GLN A 81 -9.12 -7.95 5.80
C GLN A 81 -10.53 -7.69 6.31
#